data_AF-A0A143ZQQ8-F1
#
_entry.id   AF-A0A143ZQQ8-F1
#
_cell.length_a   1.000
_cell.length_b   1.000
_cell.length_c   1.000
_cell.angle_alpha   90.00
_cell.angle_beta   90.00
_cell.angle_gamma   90.00
#
_symmetry.space_group_name_H-M   'P 1'
#
loop_
_entity.id
_entity.type
_entity.pdbx_description
1 polymer ?
#
loop_
_entity_poly.entity_id
_entity_poly.type
_entity_poly.pdbx_seq_one_letter_code
_entity_poly.pdbx_strand_id
1 'polypeptide(L)'
;MSELATIAQNLELPVLKDESLQFILVYGMNEEAGNEYQDKSFSADIMIQATQYTEEEDGFGNPNYDADAQYAVPVSTEAELRDAITSGESVSLTKDITLTERIKSTEDIIIQGNGYTIDTSTISSATDGILISGATDPIKVELSGVDWKTSSYNRSAIGFGDSNIESIEINNCSFDGYKYGIWVAQENTVKEVHISNSQFSAWCPFYFYSSDCEITFDNCILDGHNKHSGTTNAFATVAVEGGAKIGNVTGSGTGNNNVLTFNNCTLRASNSGDQPQYILSFNYGASNNTTYFNNCVIEQNSTGYVFGESSASENNRVFQDGKELTPNE
;
A
#
# COMPACT_ATOMS: atom_id res chain seq x y z
N MET A 1 30.76 -37.73 26.91
CA MET A 1 31.01 -37.15 25.58
C MET A 1 32.34 -37.71 25.09
N SER A 2 32.44 -38.09 23.81
CA SER A 2 33.72 -38.50 23.21
C SER A 2 34.65 -37.29 23.08
N GLU A 3 35.97 -37.50 23.04
CA GLU A 3 36.95 -36.42 22.77
C GLU A 3 36.61 -35.66 21.47
N LEU A 4 36.07 -36.35 20.46
CA LEU A 4 35.56 -35.76 19.22
C LEU A 4 34.41 -34.76 19.45
N ALA A 5 33.47 -35.07 20.34
CA ALA A 5 32.35 -34.15 20.63
C ALA A 5 32.85 -32.86 21.33
N THR A 6 33.92 -32.96 22.12
CA THR A 6 34.52 -31.80 22.80
C THR A 6 35.35 -30.92 21.86
N ILE A 7 36.01 -31.49 20.85
CA ILE A 7 36.71 -30.74 19.81
C ILE A 7 35.71 -30.04 18.87
N ALA A 8 34.63 -30.73 18.49
CA ALA A 8 33.62 -30.19 17.57
C ALA A 8 32.81 -29.03 18.17
N GLN A 9 32.57 -29.02 19.49
CA GLN A 9 31.80 -27.94 20.15
C GLN A 9 32.53 -26.60 20.25
N ASN A 10 33.85 -26.55 20.05
CA ASN A 10 34.65 -25.33 20.23
C ASN A 10 35.31 -24.83 18.94
N LEU A 11 34.98 -25.42 17.79
CA LEU A 11 35.55 -25.04 16.50
C LEU A 11 34.52 -24.26 15.68
N GLU A 12 34.57 -22.94 15.81
CA GLU A 12 33.91 -22.02 14.88
C GLU A 12 34.93 -21.54 13.85
N LEU A 13 34.59 -21.67 12.57
CA LEU A 13 35.45 -21.24 11.46
C LEU A 13 34.68 -20.22 10.62
N PRO A 14 35.13 -18.96 10.55
CA PRO A 14 34.52 -17.98 9.66
C PRO A 14 34.77 -18.41 8.21
N VAL A 15 33.76 -18.24 7.36
CA VAL A 15 33.86 -18.41 5.91
C VAL A 15 33.40 -17.10 5.30
N LEU A 16 34.33 -16.36 4.70
CA LEU A 16 34.01 -15.07 4.09
C LEU A 16 33.37 -15.27 2.71
N LYS A 17 32.84 -14.18 2.14
CA LYS A 17 32.30 -14.17 0.79
C LYS A 17 33.34 -14.68 -0.21
N ASP A 18 32.91 -15.58 -1.11
CA ASP A 18 33.72 -16.27 -2.11
C ASP A 18 34.80 -17.24 -1.56
N GLU A 19 34.84 -17.48 -0.25
CA GLU A 19 35.64 -18.55 0.33
C GLU A 19 34.87 -19.87 0.38
N SER A 20 35.62 -20.99 0.41
CA SER A 20 35.03 -22.30 0.63
C SER A 20 35.81 -23.04 1.70
N LEU A 21 35.08 -23.64 2.65
CA LEU A 21 35.63 -24.48 3.69
C LEU A 21 35.20 -25.93 3.45
N GLN A 22 36.17 -26.85 3.47
CA GLN A 22 35.93 -28.27 3.22
C GLN A 22 36.36 -29.10 4.42
N PHE A 23 35.51 -30.07 4.79
CA PHE A 23 35.80 -31.06 5.83
C PHE A 23 35.90 -32.44 5.19
N ILE A 24 36.99 -33.16 5.46
CA ILE A 24 37.23 -34.52 4.94
C ILE A 24 37.10 -35.50 6.11
N LEU A 25 36.14 -36.42 6.03
CA LEU A 25 36.03 -37.55 6.94
C LEU A 25 36.74 -38.76 6.33
N VAL A 26 37.86 -39.16 6.91
CA VAL A 26 38.55 -40.40 6.55
C VAL A 26 38.11 -41.48 7.53
N TYR A 27 37.52 -42.54 7.01
CA TYR A 27 37.11 -43.72 7.78
C TYR A 27 37.65 -44.98 7.10
N GLY A 28 37.87 -46.03 7.89
CA GLY A 28 38.39 -47.30 7.40
C GLY A 28 38.28 -48.39 8.45
N MET A 29 38.26 -49.65 8.00
CA MET A 29 38.40 -50.80 8.88
C MET A 29 39.89 -51.11 9.04
N ASN A 30 40.29 -51.62 10.21
CA ASN A 30 41.66 -52.09 10.41
C ASN A 30 41.94 -53.24 9.43
N GLU A 31 42.96 -53.11 8.58
CA GLU A 31 43.30 -54.09 7.54
C GLU A 31 43.79 -55.43 8.12
N GLU A 32 44.23 -55.47 9.38
CA GLU A 32 44.61 -56.70 10.07
C GLU A 32 43.42 -57.39 10.76
N ALA A 33 42.22 -56.80 10.69
CA ALA A 33 41.04 -57.36 11.32
C ALA A 33 40.57 -58.65 10.61
N GLY A 34 40.44 -59.74 11.38
CA GLY A 34 39.82 -60.99 10.91
C GLY A 34 38.29 -60.92 10.90
N ASN A 35 37.61 -62.08 10.90
CA ASN A 35 36.14 -62.18 10.88
C ASN A 35 35.43 -61.55 12.11
N GLU A 36 36.17 -60.98 13.06
CA GLU A 36 35.65 -60.38 14.29
C GLU A 36 34.66 -59.22 14.03
N TYR A 37 34.77 -58.56 12.88
CA TYR A 37 33.90 -57.45 12.46
C TYR A 37 32.97 -57.81 11.31
N GLN A 38 32.87 -59.09 10.96
CA GLN A 38 31.92 -59.58 9.96
C GLN A 38 30.49 -59.22 10.40
N ASP A 39 29.70 -58.67 9.47
CA ASP A 39 28.33 -58.20 9.68
C ASP A 39 28.16 -57.03 10.67
N LYS A 40 29.25 -56.32 11.02
CA LYS A 40 29.19 -55.05 11.76
C LYS A 40 29.11 -53.86 10.81
N SER A 41 28.33 -52.86 11.19
CA SER A 41 28.21 -51.59 10.47
C SER A 41 28.72 -50.43 11.32
N PHE A 42 29.27 -49.43 10.65
CA PHE A 42 29.56 -48.12 11.21
C PHE A 42 28.61 -47.11 10.57
N SER A 43 28.00 -46.25 11.38
CA SER A 43 27.15 -45.14 10.94
C SER A 43 27.57 -43.88 11.68
N ALA A 44 27.56 -42.74 11.00
CA ALA A 44 27.85 -41.45 11.58
C ALA A 44 26.87 -40.40 11.02
N ASP A 45 26.30 -39.61 11.92
CA ASP A 45 25.48 -38.45 11.57
C ASP A 45 26.35 -37.18 11.66
N ILE A 46 26.27 -36.33 10.63
CA ILE A 46 27.00 -35.06 10.56
C ILE A 46 25.99 -33.92 10.64
N MET A 47 26.13 -33.05 11.63
CA MET A 47 25.36 -31.81 11.76
C MET A 47 26.30 -30.63 11.60
N ILE A 48 26.06 -29.78 10.61
CA ILE A 48 26.77 -28.51 10.42
C ILE A 48 25.84 -27.41 10.90
N GLN A 49 26.23 -26.70 11.94
CA GLN A 49 25.53 -25.51 12.42
C GLN A 49 26.25 -24.29 11.84
N ALA A 50 25.58 -23.60 10.92
CA ALA A 50 26.07 -22.35 10.36
C ALA A 50 25.22 -21.20 10.91
N THR A 51 25.87 -20.11 11.29
CA THR A 51 25.23 -18.81 11.54
C THR A 51 25.79 -17.84 10.51
N GLN A 52 24.94 -16.97 9.97
CA GLN A 52 25.38 -15.95 9.03
C GLN A 52 26.47 -15.09 9.68
N TYR A 53 27.64 -15.00 9.04
CA TYR A 53 28.70 -14.13 9.51
C TYR A 53 28.22 -12.68 9.35
N THR A 54 28.22 -11.91 10.45
CA THR A 54 27.86 -10.49 10.45
C THR A 54 28.99 -9.67 9.85
N GLU A 55 29.18 -9.79 8.54
CA GLU A 55 29.99 -8.88 7.75
C GLU A 55 29.06 -8.25 6.73
N GLU A 56 28.65 -7.01 7.01
CA GLU A 56 27.87 -6.22 6.07
C GLU A 56 28.83 -5.52 5.12
N GLU A 57 28.79 -5.92 3.86
CA GLU A 57 29.37 -5.19 2.73
C GLU A 57 28.29 -4.33 2.06
N ASP A 58 27.26 -3.92 2.81
CA ASP A 58 26.16 -3.10 2.29
C ASP A 58 26.63 -1.69 1.87
N GLY A 59 27.82 -1.28 2.31
CA GLY A 59 28.48 -0.05 1.88
C GLY A 59 29.34 -0.12 0.61
N PHE A 60 29.40 -1.24 -0.12
CA PHE A 60 30.24 -1.38 -1.34
C PHE A 60 31.71 -0.92 -1.15
N GLY A 61 32.31 -1.16 0.03
CA GLY A 61 33.67 -0.70 0.34
C GLY A 61 33.81 0.80 0.63
N ASN A 62 32.70 1.52 0.77
CA ASN A 62 32.66 2.93 1.19
C ASN A 62 32.10 3.03 2.62
N PRO A 63 32.89 3.40 3.64
CA PRO A 63 32.41 3.56 5.01
C PRO A 63 31.44 4.75 5.20
N ASN A 64 31.25 5.55 4.15
CA ASN A 64 30.37 6.71 4.11
C ASN A 64 29.25 6.55 3.07
N TYR A 65 28.92 5.32 2.65
CA TYR A 65 27.84 5.10 1.66
C TYR A 65 26.51 5.74 2.10
N ASP A 66 26.25 5.74 3.41
CA ASP A 66 25.09 6.38 4.04
C ASP A 66 25.35 7.80 4.54
N ALA A 67 26.50 8.42 4.23
CA ALA A 67 26.78 9.78 4.71
C ALA A 67 25.78 10.82 4.16
N ASP A 68 25.19 10.52 2.99
CA ASP A 68 24.12 11.30 2.39
C ASP A 68 22.75 10.63 2.55
N ALA A 69 22.64 9.54 3.33
CA ALA A 69 21.36 8.93 3.64
C ALA A 69 20.52 9.92 4.44
N GLN A 70 19.49 10.46 3.81
CA GLN A 70 18.53 11.33 4.48
C GLN A 70 17.62 10.48 5.36
N TYR A 71 17.86 10.53 6.66
CA TYR A 71 16.97 9.93 7.65
C TYR A 71 15.70 10.75 7.77
N ALA A 72 14.57 10.06 7.98
CA ALA A 72 13.30 10.72 8.24
C ALA A 72 13.39 11.60 9.50
N VAL A 73 12.93 12.84 9.39
CA VAL A 73 12.93 13.83 10.45
C VAL A 73 11.91 13.44 11.53
N PRO A 74 12.31 13.27 12.79
CA PRO A 74 11.38 12.96 13.86
C PRO A 74 10.49 14.18 14.15
N VAL A 75 9.17 14.00 14.08
CA VAL A 75 8.20 15.05 14.36
C VAL A 75 7.25 14.64 15.48
N SER A 76 6.82 15.60 16.29
CA SER A 76 5.95 15.39 17.44
C SER A 76 4.85 16.45 17.61
N THR A 77 4.84 17.45 16.73
CA THR A 77 3.92 18.58 16.76
C THR A 77 3.41 18.93 15.35
N GLU A 78 2.27 19.61 15.28
CA GLU A 78 1.71 20.10 14.01
C GLU A 78 2.69 21.01 13.25
N ALA A 79 3.42 21.90 13.94
CA ALA A 79 4.36 22.81 13.32
C ALA A 79 5.54 22.06 12.67
N GLU A 80 6.14 21.11 13.39
CA GLU A 80 7.22 20.27 12.86
C GLU A 80 6.77 19.44 11.65
N LEU A 81 5.59 18.82 11.72
CA LEU A 81 5.02 18.06 10.61
C LEU A 81 4.77 18.95 9.38
N ARG A 82 4.22 20.15 9.59
CA ARG A 82 3.97 21.12 8.52
C ARG A 82 5.26 21.58 7.86
N ASP A 83 6.26 21.96 8.66
CA ASP A 83 7.54 22.46 8.15
C ASP A 83 8.26 21.37 7.34
N ALA A 84 8.33 20.14 7.85
CA ALA A 84 8.94 19.01 7.16
C ALA A 84 8.23 18.68 5.83
N ILE A 85 6.90 18.53 5.84
CA ILE A 85 6.11 18.26 4.63
C ILE A 85 6.29 19.35 3.56
N THR A 86 6.25 20.62 3.97
CA THR A 86 6.38 21.74 3.02
C THR A 86 7.79 21.92 2.49
N SER A 87 8.78 21.30 3.14
CA SER A 87 10.18 21.30 2.73
C SER A 87 10.56 20.04 1.95
N GLY A 88 9.61 19.13 1.71
CA GLY A 88 9.84 17.85 1.01
C GLY A 88 10.68 16.86 1.81
N GLU A 89 10.76 17.01 3.14
CA GLU A 89 11.51 16.11 3.99
C GLU A 89 10.72 14.83 4.27
N SER A 90 11.43 13.70 4.38
CA SER A 90 10.84 12.48 4.91
C SER A 90 10.54 12.64 6.40
N VAL A 91 9.39 12.16 6.85
CA VAL A 91 8.87 12.36 8.21
C VAL A 91 8.82 11.04 8.98
N SER A 92 9.20 11.06 10.26
CA SER A 92 8.98 9.97 11.21
C SER A 92 8.15 10.49 12.39
N LEU A 93 6.90 10.04 12.52
CA LEU A 93 6.05 10.43 13.64
C LEU A 93 6.57 9.81 14.94
N THR A 94 6.64 10.62 15.99
CA THR A 94 7.03 10.17 17.34
C THR A 94 5.90 10.32 18.37
N LYS A 95 4.79 10.92 17.95
CA LYS A 95 3.54 11.11 18.72
C LYS A 95 2.37 11.26 17.77
N ASP A 96 1.16 11.09 18.31
CA ASP A 96 -0.07 11.53 17.64
C ASP A 96 -0.03 13.05 17.42
N ILE A 97 -0.47 13.49 16.26
CA ILE A 97 -0.52 14.91 15.86
C ILE A 97 -1.94 15.27 15.46
N THR A 98 -2.48 16.32 16.07
CA THR A 98 -3.75 16.92 15.66
C THR A 98 -3.47 18.12 14.76
N LEU A 99 -4.06 18.15 13.57
CA LEU A 99 -3.98 19.29 12.65
C LEU A 99 -5.14 20.25 12.88
N THR A 100 -4.82 21.51 13.13
CA THR A 100 -5.80 22.59 13.25
C THR A 100 -6.13 23.21 11.90
N GLU A 101 -5.20 23.11 10.93
CA GLU A 101 -5.37 23.57 9.56
C GLU A 101 -4.78 22.59 8.55
N ARG A 102 -5.32 22.58 7.32
CA ARG A 102 -4.78 21.78 6.21
C ARG A 102 -3.30 22.09 5.96
N ILE A 103 -2.52 21.09 5.57
CA ILE A 103 -1.17 21.28 5.03
C ILE A 103 -1.28 21.31 3.50
N LYS A 104 -0.63 22.27 2.84
CA LYS A 104 -0.52 22.32 1.38
C LYS A 104 0.94 22.10 1.01
N SER A 105 1.21 21.18 0.09
CA SER A 105 2.56 20.94 -0.43
C SER A 105 2.57 20.87 -1.96
N THR A 106 3.76 21.09 -2.53
CA THR A 106 4.12 20.81 -3.92
C THR A 106 5.22 19.75 -4.01
N GLU A 107 5.67 19.25 -2.88
CA GLU A 107 6.78 18.31 -2.74
C GLU A 107 6.27 16.87 -2.53
N ASP A 108 7.20 15.92 -2.57
CA ASP A 108 6.97 14.54 -2.17
C ASP A 108 6.43 14.46 -0.74
N ILE A 109 5.57 13.47 -0.48
CA ILE A 109 5.01 13.20 0.85
C ILE A 109 5.47 11.83 1.29
N ILE A 110 6.49 11.78 2.16
CA ILE A 110 7.04 10.54 2.69
C ILE A 110 6.85 10.53 4.21
N ILE A 111 5.95 9.69 4.72
CA ILE A 111 5.57 9.65 6.14
C ILE A 111 5.68 8.22 6.69
N GLN A 112 6.55 8.06 7.68
CA GLN A 112 6.62 6.91 8.57
C GLN A 112 5.82 7.22 9.83
N GLY A 113 4.62 6.67 9.92
CA GLY A 113 3.70 6.92 11.02
C GLY A 113 4.06 6.21 12.32
N ASN A 114 4.83 5.11 12.28
CA ASN A 114 5.20 4.32 13.46
C ASN A 114 4.02 3.89 14.36
N GLY A 115 2.83 3.76 13.79
CA GLY A 115 1.57 3.49 14.50
C GLY A 115 0.92 4.70 15.17
N TYR A 116 1.41 5.92 14.92
CA TYR A 116 0.81 7.15 15.42
C TYR A 116 -0.26 7.70 14.48
N THR A 117 -1.15 8.49 15.08
CA THR A 117 -2.30 9.09 14.40
C THR A 117 -2.01 10.52 13.92
N ILE A 118 -2.44 10.85 12.70
CA ILE A 118 -2.69 12.22 12.26
C ILE A 118 -4.21 12.47 12.30
N ASP A 119 -4.63 13.29 13.27
CA ASP A 119 -6.03 13.65 13.50
C ASP A 119 -6.35 14.99 12.84
N THR A 120 -7.19 14.97 11.82
CA THR A 120 -7.65 16.17 11.09
C THR A 120 -9.07 16.57 11.46
N SER A 121 -9.68 15.88 12.42
CA SER A 121 -11.10 16.04 12.76
C SER A 121 -11.43 17.39 13.39
N THR A 122 -10.41 18.15 13.81
CA THR A 122 -10.55 19.53 14.31
C THR A 122 -10.64 20.58 13.21
N ILE A 123 -10.32 20.24 11.95
CA ILE A 123 -10.42 21.18 10.83
C ILE A 123 -11.89 21.42 10.48
N SER A 124 -12.40 22.62 10.77
CA SER A 124 -13.82 22.94 10.64
C SER A 124 -14.21 23.51 9.27
N SER A 125 -13.50 23.17 8.20
CA SER A 125 -13.76 23.65 6.84
C SER A 125 -13.64 22.53 5.81
N ALA A 126 -14.31 22.67 4.67
CA ALA A 126 -14.41 21.67 3.61
C ALA A 126 -13.07 21.40 2.88
N THR A 127 -12.09 20.82 3.57
CA THR A 127 -10.70 20.68 3.10
C THR A 127 -10.13 19.29 3.28
N ASP A 128 -8.99 19.05 2.66
CA ASP A 128 -8.16 17.86 2.84
C ASP A 128 -7.28 18.01 4.10
N GLY A 129 -6.79 16.91 4.66
CA GLY A 129 -5.76 16.95 5.70
C GLY A 129 -4.43 17.47 5.14
N ILE A 130 -3.91 16.76 4.15
CA ILE A 130 -2.83 17.20 3.27
C ILE A 130 -3.39 17.36 1.85
N LEU A 131 -3.16 18.52 1.22
CA LEU A 131 -3.39 18.71 -0.21
C LEU A 131 -2.05 18.88 -0.93
N ILE A 132 -1.74 17.96 -1.85
CA ILE A 132 -0.69 18.17 -2.85
C ILE A 132 -1.33 18.90 -4.02
N SER A 133 -0.81 20.09 -4.37
CA SER A 133 -1.36 20.84 -5.48
C SER A 133 -0.44 21.90 -6.07
N GLY A 134 -0.32 21.90 -7.40
CA GLY A 134 0.51 22.81 -8.18
C GLY A 134 1.98 22.38 -8.28
N ALA A 135 2.28 21.09 -8.06
CA ALA A 135 3.62 20.55 -8.27
C ALA A 135 3.99 20.61 -9.76
N THR A 136 5.19 21.11 -10.07
CA THR A 136 5.68 21.18 -11.46
C THR A 136 6.37 19.91 -11.90
N ASP A 137 7.08 19.26 -10.97
CA ASP A 137 7.73 17.98 -11.18
C ASP A 137 6.81 16.85 -10.72
N PRO A 138 6.91 15.63 -11.32
CA PRO A 138 6.19 14.47 -10.82
C PRO A 138 6.57 14.16 -9.37
N ILE A 139 5.56 13.96 -8.53
CA ILE A 139 5.74 13.71 -7.09
C ILE A 139 5.42 12.26 -6.70
N LYS A 140 5.96 11.85 -5.56
CA LYS A 140 5.68 10.57 -4.91
C LYS A 140 4.94 10.78 -3.60
N VAL A 141 4.08 9.83 -3.26
CA VAL A 141 3.46 9.74 -1.95
C VAL A 141 3.75 8.37 -1.37
N GLU A 142 4.46 8.32 -0.25
CA GLU A 142 4.85 7.09 0.45
C GLU A 142 4.40 7.19 1.91
N LEU A 143 3.48 6.31 2.31
CA LEU A 143 2.93 6.30 3.67
C LEU A 143 3.10 4.91 4.27
N SER A 144 3.67 4.84 5.47
CA SER A 144 3.81 3.57 6.19
C SER A 144 3.39 3.70 7.63
N GLY A 145 2.56 2.79 8.14
CA GLY A 145 2.25 2.73 9.57
C GLY A 145 1.56 3.98 10.13
N VAL A 146 0.80 4.74 9.33
CA VAL A 146 0.11 5.96 9.81
C VAL A 146 -1.40 5.71 9.92
N ASP A 147 -1.97 6.13 11.04
CA ASP A 147 -3.40 6.16 11.25
C ASP A 147 -3.94 7.56 10.96
N TRP A 148 -4.97 7.66 10.13
CA TRP A 148 -5.61 8.91 9.75
C TRP A 148 -7.01 8.96 10.32
N LYS A 149 -7.33 10.08 10.97
CA LYS A 149 -8.69 10.36 11.42
C LYS A 149 -9.19 11.66 10.81
N THR A 150 -10.40 11.63 10.29
CA THR A 150 -11.04 12.77 9.64
C THR A 150 -12.42 13.04 10.24
N SER A 151 -12.98 14.22 9.98
CA SER A 151 -14.35 14.61 10.36
C SER A 151 -15.25 14.79 9.12
N SER A 152 -16.52 15.07 9.38
CA SER A 152 -17.50 15.43 8.35
C SER A 152 -17.18 16.67 7.53
N TYR A 153 -16.27 17.52 8.03
CA TYR A 153 -15.80 18.68 7.30
C TYR A 153 -14.66 18.32 6.35
N ASN A 154 -13.91 17.26 6.61
CA ASN A 154 -12.80 16.90 5.76
C ASN A 154 -13.28 16.21 4.47
N ARG A 155 -12.70 16.62 3.34
CA ARG A 155 -12.93 15.98 2.05
C ARG A 155 -12.19 14.65 1.97
N SER A 156 -10.92 14.64 2.33
CA SER A 156 -10.08 13.45 2.39
C SER A 156 -8.99 13.60 3.43
N ALA A 157 -8.34 12.48 3.79
CA ALA A 157 -7.08 12.53 4.52
C ALA A 157 -6.00 13.16 3.64
N ILE A 158 -5.88 12.65 2.41
CA ILE A 158 -4.95 13.15 1.39
C ILE A 158 -5.71 13.45 0.11
N GLY A 159 -5.49 14.66 -0.41
CA GLY A 159 -6.08 15.15 -1.64
C GLY A 159 -5.00 15.54 -2.65
N PHE A 160 -5.32 15.35 -3.94
CA PHE A 160 -4.47 15.76 -5.05
C PHE A 160 -5.23 16.71 -5.97
N GLY A 161 -4.61 17.84 -6.33
CA GLY A 161 -5.20 18.78 -7.28
C GLY A 161 -4.15 19.45 -8.16
N ASP A 162 -4.24 19.31 -9.48
CA ASP A 162 -3.34 19.95 -10.44
C ASP A 162 -1.86 19.55 -10.19
N SER A 163 -1.57 18.25 -10.27
CA SER A 163 -0.23 17.68 -10.09
C SER A 163 -0.07 16.38 -10.89
N ASN A 164 1.17 16.07 -11.26
CA ASN A 164 1.55 14.77 -11.81
C ASN A 164 2.08 13.90 -10.67
N ILE A 165 1.54 12.71 -10.51
CA ILE A 165 1.90 11.78 -9.44
C ILE A 165 2.55 10.56 -10.07
N GLU A 166 3.84 10.39 -9.80
CA GLU A 166 4.61 9.25 -10.27
C GLU A 166 4.13 7.97 -9.58
N SER A 167 4.01 7.99 -8.25
CA SER A 167 3.51 6.84 -7.48
C SER A 167 2.78 7.24 -6.20
N ILE A 168 1.82 6.42 -5.82
CA ILE A 168 1.19 6.43 -4.48
C ILE A 168 1.42 5.06 -3.85
N GLU A 169 2.27 5.00 -2.84
CA GLU A 169 2.60 3.80 -2.07
C GLU A 169 2.09 3.93 -0.63
N ILE A 170 1.24 3.00 -0.20
CA ILE A 170 0.67 3.02 1.15
C ILE A 170 0.76 1.62 1.75
N ASN A 171 1.37 1.50 2.92
CA ASN A 171 1.58 0.23 3.59
C ASN A 171 1.22 0.30 5.08
N ASN A 172 0.45 -0.67 5.56
CA ASN A 172 0.15 -0.79 7.00
C ASN A 172 -0.48 0.49 7.60
N CYS A 173 -1.35 1.16 6.85
CA CYS A 173 -2.01 2.39 7.27
C CYS A 173 -3.49 2.17 7.56
N SER A 174 -4.08 3.02 8.39
CA SER A 174 -5.52 3.07 8.63
C SER A 174 -6.08 4.44 8.27
N PHE A 175 -7.23 4.49 7.61
CA PHE A 175 -7.92 5.73 7.25
C PHE A 175 -9.36 5.66 7.73
N ASP A 176 -9.68 6.40 8.79
CA ASP A 176 -11.04 6.65 9.27
C ASP A 176 -11.56 7.97 8.69
N GLY A 177 -12.11 7.84 7.49
CA GLY A 177 -12.64 8.85 6.60
C GLY A 177 -14.12 9.18 6.84
N TYR A 178 -14.52 10.44 6.65
CA TYR A 178 -15.94 10.76 6.44
C TYR A 178 -16.33 10.67 4.97
N LYS A 179 -15.66 11.44 4.09
CA LYS A 179 -16.00 11.54 2.66
C LYS A 179 -15.12 10.63 1.80
N TYR A 180 -13.84 10.95 1.67
CA TYR A 180 -12.88 10.13 0.92
C TYR A 180 -11.71 9.71 1.80
N GLY A 181 -11.15 8.52 1.55
CA GLY A 181 -9.83 8.19 2.09
C GLY A 181 -8.77 8.94 1.29
N ILE A 182 -8.69 8.59 0.01
CA ILE A 182 -7.84 9.23 -1.00
C ILE A 182 -8.73 9.87 -2.07
N TRP A 183 -8.42 11.12 -2.42
CA TRP A 183 -9.12 11.87 -3.45
C TRP A 183 -8.15 12.39 -4.51
N VAL A 184 -8.28 11.91 -5.75
CA VAL A 184 -7.53 12.40 -6.91
C VAL A 184 -8.47 13.19 -7.83
N ALA A 185 -8.27 14.51 -7.92
CA ALA A 185 -9.08 15.38 -8.77
C ALA A 185 -8.81 15.19 -10.28
N GLN A 186 -9.72 15.70 -11.11
CA GLN A 186 -9.72 15.56 -12.57
C GLN A 186 -8.47 16.09 -13.29
N GLU A 187 -7.80 17.09 -12.72
CA GLU A 187 -6.66 17.75 -13.33
C GLU A 187 -5.35 16.95 -13.16
N ASN A 188 -5.35 15.86 -12.40
CA ASN A 188 -4.14 15.11 -12.05
C ASN A 188 -3.86 13.93 -12.97
N THR A 189 -2.58 13.66 -13.21
CA THR A 189 -2.11 12.38 -13.74
C THR A 189 -1.56 11.52 -12.61
N VAL A 190 -1.85 10.23 -12.62
CA VAL A 190 -1.27 9.25 -11.70
C VAL A 190 -0.74 8.11 -12.54
N LYS A 191 0.49 7.68 -12.34
CA LYS A 191 1.05 6.57 -13.11
C LYS A 191 0.78 5.22 -12.42
N GLU A 192 1.11 5.11 -11.14
CA GLU A 192 0.88 3.88 -10.37
C GLU A 192 0.41 4.12 -8.95
N VAL A 193 -0.37 3.17 -8.43
CA VAL A 193 -0.84 3.13 -7.05
C VAL A 193 -0.65 1.73 -6.49
N HIS A 194 0.06 1.61 -5.38
CA HIS A 194 0.19 0.36 -4.64
C HIS A 194 -0.19 0.56 -3.16
N ILE A 195 -1.23 -0.14 -2.73
CA ILE A 195 -1.75 -0.04 -1.38
C ILE A 195 -1.78 -1.44 -0.77
N SER A 196 -1.07 -1.64 0.34
CA SER A 196 -0.95 -2.96 0.97
C SER A 196 -1.20 -2.93 2.48
N ASN A 197 -1.75 -4.02 3.01
CA ASN A 197 -1.96 -4.23 4.45
C ASN A 197 -2.69 -3.08 5.15
N SER A 198 -3.57 -2.38 4.43
CA SER A 198 -4.14 -1.10 4.90
C SER A 198 -5.66 -1.18 4.99
N GLN A 199 -6.22 -0.37 5.88
CA GLN A 199 -7.66 -0.26 6.09
C GLN A 199 -8.16 1.14 5.74
N PHE A 200 -9.26 1.21 5.00
CA PHE A 200 -9.96 2.45 4.69
C PHE A 200 -11.43 2.29 5.06
N SER A 201 -11.97 3.26 5.79
CA SER A 201 -13.39 3.36 6.13
C SER A 201 -13.83 4.77 5.78
N ALA A 202 -14.68 4.95 4.77
CA ALA A 202 -15.16 6.27 4.36
C ALA A 202 -16.47 6.15 3.57
N TRP A 203 -17.04 7.28 3.14
CA TRP A 203 -18.13 7.20 2.15
C TRP A 203 -17.64 6.60 0.82
N CYS A 204 -16.51 7.05 0.31
CA CYS A 204 -15.82 6.44 -0.81
C CYS A 204 -14.32 6.38 -0.50
N PRO A 205 -13.83 5.27 0.07
CA PRO A 205 -12.41 5.07 0.38
C PRO A 205 -11.43 5.51 -0.71
N PHE A 206 -11.72 5.23 -1.97
CA PHE A 206 -10.86 5.58 -3.09
C PHE A 206 -11.65 6.24 -4.22
N TYR A 207 -11.40 7.53 -4.46
CA TYR A 207 -12.12 8.34 -5.45
C TYR A 207 -11.14 8.97 -6.45
N PHE A 208 -11.28 8.65 -7.73
CA PHE A 208 -10.17 8.79 -8.68
C PHE A 208 -10.60 9.20 -10.09
N TYR A 209 -9.97 10.24 -10.65
CA TYR A 209 -10.21 10.70 -12.03
C TYR A 209 -9.07 10.40 -13.03
N SER A 210 -8.02 9.65 -12.70
CA SER A 210 -6.90 9.52 -13.65
C SER A 210 -7.12 8.42 -14.71
N SER A 211 -6.27 8.43 -15.75
CA SER A 211 -6.30 7.50 -16.88
C SER A 211 -4.96 6.82 -17.05
N ASP A 212 -4.96 5.66 -17.71
CA ASP A 212 -3.76 4.89 -18.03
C ASP A 212 -2.95 4.49 -16.77
N CYS A 213 -3.66 4.23 -15.67
CA CYS A 213 -3.06 3.90 -14.37
C CYS A 213 -3.09 2.41 -14.05
N GLU A 214 -2.04 1.93 -13.39
CA GLU A 214 -2.03 0.63 -12.73
C GLU A 214 -2.26 0.82 -11.23
N ILE A 215 -3.32 0.21 -10.70
CA ILE A 215 -3.75 0.38 -9.32
C ILE A 215 -3.86 -0.99 -8.67
N THR A 216 -3.07 -1.23 -7.62
CA THR A 216 -3.06 -2.51 -6.90
C THR A 216 -3.35 -2.32 -5.42
N PHE A 217 -4.28 -3.12 -4.91
CA PHE A 217 -4.56 -3.28 -3.49
C PHE A 217 -4.25 -4.71 -3.05
N ASP A 218 -3.37 -4.89 -2.06
CA ASP A 218 -2.99 -6.20 -1.53
C ASP A 218 -3.30 -6.32 -0.04
N ASN A 219 -4.09 -7.32 0.36
CA ASN A 219 -4.42 -7.57 1.75
C ASN A 219 -5.02 -6.32 2.46
N CYS A 220 -5.94 -5.64 1.78
CA CYS A 220 -6.56 -4.42 2.26
C CYS A 220 -8.01 -4.64 2.67
N ILE A 221 -8.51 -3.76 3.56
CA ILE A 221 -9.93 -3.67 3.89
C ILE A 221 -10.45 -2.31 3.42
N LEU A 222 -11.43 -2.30 2.53
CA LEU A 222 -12.09 -1.08 2.07
C LEU A 222 -13.56 -1.13 2.48
N ASP A 223 -13.95 -0.26 3.41
CA ASP A 223 -15.32 -0.16 3.91
C ASP A 223 -15.96 1.15 3.42
N GLY A 224 -16.91 1.00 2.49
CA GLY A 224 -17.69 2.11 1.95
C GLY A 224 -19.03 2.25 2.66
N HIS A 225 -19.30 3.43 3.18
CA HIS A 225 -20.52 3.75 3.92
C HIS A 225 -21.28 4.92 3.29
N ASN A 226 -22.35 4.64 2.54
CA ASN A 226 -23.21 5.69 2.03
C ASN A 226 -24.03 6.34 3.16
N LYS A 227 -23.65 7.57 3.51
CA LYS A 227 -24.34 8.43 4.48
C LYS A 227 -24.97 9.67 3.84
N HIS A 228 -25.09 9.70 2.51
CA HIS A 228 -25.45 10.90 1.76
C HIS A 228 -26.96 11.16 1.66
N SER A 229 -27.30 12.44 1.68
CA SER A 229 -28.59 12.99 1.25
C SER A 229 -28.32 14.08 0.20
N GLY A 230 -28.61 13.85 -1.08
CA GLY A 230 -28.30 14.80 -2.16
C GLY A 230 -28.05 14.13 -3.51
N THR A 231 -27.59 14.89 -4.53
CA THR A 231 -27.76 14.49 -5.94
C THR A 231 -26.66 13.64 -6.58
N THR A 232 -25.38 13.59 -6.19
CA THR A 232 -24.43 12.70 -6.91
C THR A 232 -23.09 12.46 -6.19
N ASN A 233 -22.50 11.28 -6.35
CA ASN A 233 -21.05 10.98 -6.30
C ASN A 233 -20.73 9.51 -6.62
N ALA A 234 -21.48 8.87 -7.54
CA ALA A 234 -21.17 7.50 -7.96
C ALA A 234 -21.30 6.39 -6.87
N PHE A 235 -21.71 6.75 -5.64
CA PHE A 235 -22.06 5.90 -4.49
C PHE A 235 -21.26 4.59 -4.40
N ALA A 236 -19.93 4.62 -4.43
CA ALA A 236 -19.14 3.40 -4.43
C ALA A 236 -17.97 3.42 -3.44
N THR A 237 -17.55 2.23 -3.01
CA THR A 237 -16.37 2.06 -2.16
C THR A 237 -15.10 2.47 -2.93
N VAL A 238 -15.07 2.15 -4.22
CA VAL A 238 -14.06 2.58 -5.19
C VAL A 238 -14.78 3.25 -6.36
N ALA A 239 -14.46 4.51 -6.65
CA ALA A 239 -15.07 5.25 -7.75
C ALA A 239 -13.99 5.68 -8.76
N VAL A 240 -14.14 5.21 -10.00
CA VAL A 240 -13.35 5.65 -11.15
C VAL A 240 -14.22 6.58 -11.98
N GLU A 241 -13.79 7.83 -12.06
CA GLU A 241 -14.56 8.91 -12.63
C GLU A 241 -13.94 9.40 -13.94
N GLY A 242 -14.77 9.50 -14.97
CA GLY A 242 -14.39 10.14 -16.21
C GLY A 242 -14.68 11.64 -16.20
N GLY A 243 -14.40 12.31 -17.32
CA GLY A 243 -14.63 13.74 -17.45
C GLY A 243 -15.74 14.13 -18.44
N ALA A 244 -16.50 13.19 -19.00
CA ALA A 244 -17.63 13.49 -19.89
C ALA A 244 -18.98 13.40 -19.11
N LYS A 245 -20.03 14.22 -19.25
CA LYS A 245 -20.36 15.45 -19.96
C LYS A 245 -21.47 16.08 -19.10
N ILE A 246 -21.19 17.08 -18.27
CA ILE A 246 -22.26 17.80 -17.54
C ILE A 246 -22.79 18.91 -18.47
N GLY A 247 -23.79 18.57 -19.30
CA GLY A 247 -24.41 19.52 -20.23
C GLY A 247 -23.56 19.85 -21.48
N ASN A 248 -23.29 21.13 -21.74
CA ASN A 248 -22.52 21.60 -22.91
C ASN A 248 -21.01 21.75 -22.67
N VAL A 249 -20.51 21.30 -21.51
CA VAL A 249 -19.07 21.30 -21.19
C VAL A 249 -18.51 19.90 -21.45
N THR A 250 -17.63 19.77 -22.43
CA THR A 250 -16.73 18.61 -22.59
C THR A 250 -15.65 18.71 -21.52
N GLY A 251 -15.68 17.85 -20.49
CA GLY A 251 -14.55 17.70 -19.59
C GLY A 251 -13.49 16.76 -20.19
N SER A 252 -12.29 16.85 -19.64
CA SER A 252 -11.08 16.12 -20.07
C SER A 252 -11.31 14.59 -20.06
N GLY A 253 -10.75 13.86 -21.03
CA GLY A 253 -10.90 12.39 -21.19
C GLY A 253 -10.23 11.54 -20.10
N THR A 254 -10.67 11.73 -18.86
CA THR A 254 -10.20 11.09 -17.63
C THR A 254 -10.90 9.76 -17.37
N GLY A 255 -10.40 8.96 -16.42
CA GLY A 255 -11.03 7.70 -16.00
C GLY A 255 -10.97 6.58 -17.04
N ASN A 256 -9.99 6.59 -17.94
CA ASN A 256 -9.92 5.63 -19.05
C ASN A 256 -8.70 4.72 -18.98
N ASN A 257 -8.85 3.51 -19.52
CA ASN A 257 -7.76 2.53 -19.69
C ASN A 257 -7.03 2.14 -18.38
N ASN A 258 -7.69 2.25 -17.22
CA ASN A 258 -7.08 1.87 -15.96
C ASN A 258 -7.16 0.36 -15.74
N VAL A 259 -6.17 -0.18 -15.03
CA VAL A 259 -6.19 -1.55 -14.53
C VAL A 259 -6.19 -1.52 -13.02
N LEU A 260 -7.28 -2.01 -12.41
CA LEU A 260 -7.42 -2.10 -10.97
C LEU A 260 -7.32 -3.57 -10.55
N THR A 261 -6.43 -3.89 -9.62
CA THR A 261 -6.24 -5.25 -9.11
C THR A 261 -6.37 -5.26 -7.59
N PHE A 262 -7.27 -6.08 -7.07
CA PHE A 262 -7.45 -6.31 -5.64
C PHE A 262 -7.09 -7.77 -5.35
N ASN A 263 -6.10 -8.00 -4.50
CA ASN A 263 -5.68 -9.34 -4.10
C ASN A 263 -5.88 -9.54 -2.60
N ASN A 264 -6.61 -10.58 -2.22
CA ASN A 264 -6.84 -10.93 -0.81
C ASN A 264 -7.48 -9.79 0.00
N CYS A 265 -8.27 -8.94 -0.65
CA CYS A 265 -8.89 -7.79 -0.02
C CYS A 265 -10.29 -8.13 0.50
N THR A 266 -10.75 -7.38 1.50
CA THR A 266 -12.17 -7.35 1.88
C THR A 266 -12.75 -6.01 1.46
N LEU A 267 -13.75 -6.03 0.57
CA LEU A 267 -14.47 -4.84 0.15
C LEU A 267 -15.90 -4.91 0.66
N ARG A 268 -16.33 -3.85 1.35
CA ARG A 268 -17.67 -3.72 1.90
C ARG A 268 -18.36 -2.49 1.34
N ALA A 269 -19.65 -2.64 1.10
CA ALA A 269 -20.51 -1.55 0.71
C ALA A 269 -21.78 -1.61 1.56
N SER A 270 -22.04 -0.52 2.28
CA SER A 270 -23.19 -0.37 3.15
C SER A 270 -23.82 1.01 2.99
N ASN A 271 -25.10 1.13 3.30
CA ASN A 271 -25.84 2.38 3.24
C ASN A 271 -26.71 2.53 4.49
N SER A 272 -26.86 3.76 4.98
CA SER A 272 -27.80 4.08 6.06
C SER A 272 -29.05 4.83 5.56
N GLY A 273 -29.16 5.07 4.25
CA GLY A 273 -30.30 5.75 3.59
C GLY A 273 -30.78 5.00 2.35
N ASP A 274 -31.69 5.61 1.58
CA ASP A 274 -32.39 4.93 0.48
C ASP A 274 -31.52 4.66 -0.76
N GLN A 275 -30.37 5.32 -0.88
CA GLN A 275 -29.46 5.14 -2.02
C GLN A 275 -28.50 3.96 -1.78
N PRO A 276 -28.28 3.10 -2.80
CA PRO A 276 -27.32 2.01 -2.67
C PRO A 276 -25.89 2.53 -2.52
N GLN A 277 -24.99 1.64 -2.09
CA GLN A 277 -23.54 1.80 -2.17
C GLN A 277 -23.03 0.62 -3.01
N TYR A 278 -22.29 0.86 -4.09
CA TYR A 278 -21.62 -0.18 -4.87
C TYR A 278 -20.23 -0.46 -4.30
N ILE A 279 -19.64 -1.60 -4.64
CA ILE A 279 -18.22 -1.85 -4.35
C ILE A 279 -17.35 -1.01 -5.29
N LEU A 280 -17.69 -1.03 -6.58
CA LEU A 280 -16.97 -0.33 -7.63
C LEU A 280 -17.94 0.49 -8.48
N SER A 281 -17.51 1.63 -8.99
CA SER A 281 -18.27 2.32 -10.04
C SER A 281 -17.39 2.97 -11.10
N PHE A 282 -17.93 3.00 -12.31
CA PHE A 282 -17.38 3.70 -13.47
C PHE A 282 -18.36 4.79 -13.89
N ASN A 283 -18.03 6.05 -13.61
CA ASN A 283 -18.96 7.15 -13.81
C ASN A 283 -18.40 8.24 -14.73
N TYR A 284 -19.27 9.15 -15.15
CA TYR A 284 -18.96 10.29 -16.03
C TYR A 284 -18.11 9.91 -17.26
N GLY A 285 -18.46 8.79 -17.90
CA GLY A 285 -17.80 8.34 -19.13
C GLY A 285 -16.46 7.62 -18.92
N ALA A 286 -16.10 7.23 -17.70
CA ALA A 286 -14.98 6.32 -17.45
C ALA A 286 -15.15 5.06 -18.29
N SER A 287 -14.17 4.75 -19.14
CA SER A 287 -14.29 3.72 -20.18
C SER A 287 -13.01 2.90 -20.37
N ASN A 288 -13.15 1.69 -20.91
CA ASN A 288 -12.05 0.76 -21.17
C ASN A 288 -11.23 0.36 -19.93
N ASN A 289 -11.81 0.45 -18.73
CA ASN A 289 -11.15 0.03 -17.50
C ASN A 289 -11.29 -1.47 -17.29
N THR A 290 -10.31 -2.09 -16.64
CA THR A 290 -10.39 -3.50 -16.24
C THR A 290 -10.14 -3.64 -14.75
N THR A 291 -11.04 -4.31 -14.04
CA THR A 291 -10.88 -4.58 -12.60
C THR A 291 -10.83 -6.08 -12.32
N TYR A 292 -9.89 -6.50 -11.49
CA TYR A 292 -9.75 -7.87 -10.99
C TYR A 292 -9.92 -7.92 -9.48
N PHE A 293 -10.88 -8.72 -9.01
CA PHE A 293 -11.03 -9.12 -7.61
C PHE A 293 -10.52 -10.56 -7.47
N ASN A 294 -9.29 -10.72 -6.98
CA ASN A 294 -8.63 -12.00 -6.82
C ASN A 294 -8.64 -12.41 -5.34
N ASN A 295 -9.28 -13.53 -5.03
CA ASN A 295 -9.43 -14.04 -3.66
C ASN A 295 -9.96 -12.98 -2.69
N CYS A 296 -10.88 -12.14 -3.17
CA CYS A 296 -11.45 -11.05 -2.38
C CYS A 296 -12.76 -11.46 -1.72
N VAL A 297 -13.01 -10.94 -0.53
CA VAL A 297 -14.31 -11.01 0.13
C VAL A 297 -15.09 -9.76 -0.24
N ILE A 298 -16.27 -9.94 -0.85
CA ILE A 298 -17.16 -8.84 -1.24
C ILE A 298 -18.44 -8.91 -0.39
N GLU A 299 -18.69 -7.87 0.40
CA GLU A 299 -19.86 -7.77 1.28
C GLU A 299 -20.75 -6.59 0.83
N GLN A 300 -21.78 -6.93 0.05
CA GLN A 300 -22.75 -5.99 -0.48
C GLN A 300 -23.99 -5.98 0.43
N ASN A 301 -24.03 -5.06 1.40
CA ASN A 301 -25.13 -4.92 2.36
C ASN A 301 -26.16 -3.85 1.96
N SER A 302 -25.99 -3.23 0.78
CA SER A 302 -26.99 -2.36 0.18
C SER A 302 -27.76 -3.11 -0.92
N THR A 303 -28.93 -2.62 -1.33
CA THR A 303 -29.71 -3.19 -2.44
C THR A 303 -29.05 -3.01 -3.82
N GLY A 304 -27.82 -2.48 -3.87
CA GLY A 304 -27.04 -2.31 -5.10
C GLY A 304 -26.29 -3.56 -5.53
N TYR A 305 -25.71 -3.48 -6.72
CA TYR A 305 -24.90 -4.52 -7.35
C TYR A 305 -23.43 -4.43 -6.94
N VAL A 306 -22.59 -5.37 -7.36
CA VAL A 306 -21.14 -5.30 -7.08
C VAL A 306 -20.55 -4.05 -7.74
N PHE A 307 -20.93 -3.75 -8.99
CA PHE A 307 -20.50 -2.53 -9.65
C PHE A 307 -21.60 -1.86 -10.49
N GLY A 308 -21.47 -0.54 -10.66
CA GLY A 308 -22.39 0.29 -11.43
C GLY A 308 -21.68 1.16 -12.45
N GLU A 309 -22.34 1.43 -13.58
CA GLU A 309 -21.78 2.21 -14.68
C GLU A 309 -22.73 3.30 -15.16
N SER A 310 -22.19 4.46 -15.52
CA SER A 310 -22.98 5.54 -16.13
C SER A 310 -23.34 5.21 -17.59
N SER A 311 -24.41 5.81 -18.12
CA SER A 311 -24.84 5.58 -19.51
C SER A 311 -23.84 6.07 -20.57
N ALA A 312 -22.83 6.83 -20.17
CA ALA A 312 -21.76 7.31 -21.05
C ALA A 312 -20.47 6.48 -20.91
N SER A 313 -20.43 5.54 -19.97
CA SER A 313 -19.30 4.64 -19.73
C SER A 313 -19.39 3.43 -20.65
N GLU A 314 -18.27 3.01 -21.24
CA GLU A 314 -18.24 1.94 -22.22
C GLU A 314 -17.03 1.00 -22.01
N ASN A 315 -17.18 -0.27 -22.39
CA ASN A 315 -16.11 -1.28 -22.44
C ASN A 315 -15.34 -1.50 -21.13
N ASN A 316 -15.94 -1.19 -19.98
CA ASN A 316 -15.37 -1.55 -18.70
C ASN A 316 -15.63 -3.04 -18.42
N ARG A 317 -14.67 -3.70 -17.77
CA ARG A 317 -14.71 -5.14 -17.52
C ARG A 317 -14.33 -5.43 -16.08
N VAL A 318 -15.15 -6.21 -15.38
CA VAL A 318 -14.92 -6.55 -13.98
C VAL A 318 -14.87 -8.05 -13.85
N PHE A 319 -13.85 -8.57 -13.17
CA PHE A 319 -13.66 -9.99 -12.94
C PHE A 319 -13.60 -10.30 -11.46
N GLN A 320 -14.25 -11.37 -11.05
CA GLN A 320 -14.06 -11.97 -9.73
C GLN A 320 -13.56 -13.40 -9.92
N ASP A 321 -12.35 -13.67 -9.44
CA ASP A 321 -11.70 -14.98 -9.53
C ASP A 321 -11.70 -15.57 -10.97
N GLY A 322 -11.44 -14.70 -11.95
CA GLY A 322 -11.40 -15.05 -13.38
C GLY A 322 -12.76 -15.14 -14.08
N LYS A 323 -13.88 -14.99 -13.36
CA LYS A 323 -15.22 -14.89 -13.96
C LYS A 323 -15.56 -13.41 -14.21
N GLU A 324 -15.88 -13.06 -15.46
CA GLU A 324 -16.39 -11.73 -15.79
C GLU A 324 -17.79 -11.54 -15.16
N LEU A 325 -17.96 -10.42 -14.45
CA LEU A 325 -19.22 -9.98 -13.86
C LEU A 325 -19.95 -9.09 -14.85
N THR A 326 -21.28 -9.14 -14.86
CA THR A 326 -22.09 -8.21 -15.64
C THR A 326 -22.47 -7.00 -14.80
N PRO A 327 -22.60 -5.80 -15.39
CA PRO A 327 -23.17 -4.67 -14.69
C PRO A 327 -24.58 -5.08 -14.25
N ASN A 328 -24.89 -4.92 -12.97
CA ASN A 328 -26.14 -5.36 -12.35
C ASN A 328 -26.24 -6.84 -11.87
N GLU A 329 -25.11 -7.52 -11.66
CA GLU A 329 -25.01 -8.77 -10.87
C GLU A 329 -24.59 -8.56 -9.40
#